data_AF-A0A9P7FSP8-F1
#
_entry.id   AF-A0A9P7FSP8-F1
#
_cell.length_a   1.000
_cell.length_b   1.000
_cell.length_c   1.000
_cell.angle_alpha   90.00
_cell.angle_beta   90.00
_cell.angle_gamma   90.00
#
_symmetry.space_group_name_H-M   'P 1'
#
loop_
_entity.id
_entity.type
_entity.pdbx_description
1 polymer ?
#
loop_
_entity_poly.entity_id
_entity_poly.type
_entity_poly.pdbx_seq_one_letter_code
_entity_poly.pdbx_strand_id
1 'polypeptide(L)'
;MAQLQECMDKADEDLTTDPWPTTKALFDELSLQFQVILECDYARQKIEHLKQGAMKIDDFMVEFEALVTKSGITDLQAINLLEQNINMEIIQALFYQGKQKAVLAEAMEEIFQIGCAME
;
A
#
# COMPACT_ATOMS: atom_id res chain seq x y z
N MET A 1 -16.55 8.52 47.55
CA MET A 1 -17.97 8.69 47.16
C MET A 1 -18.18 10.02 46.45
N ALA A 2 -17.82 11.17 47.03
CA ALA A 2 -17.98 12.49 46.40
C ALA A 2 -17.22 12.69 45.06
N GLN A 3 -15.96 12.23 44.98
CA GLN A 3 -15.15 12.33 43.74
C GLN A 3 -15.66 11.46 42.58
N LEU A 4 -16.37 10.36 42.88
CA LEU A 4 -16.94 9.49 41.84
C LEU A 4 -18.19 10.14 41.22
N GLN A 5 -18.98 10.85 42.03
CA GLN A 5 -20.15 11.58 41.57
C GLN A 5 -19.74 12.75 40.67
N GLU A 6 -18.71 13.51 41.06
CA GLU A 6 -18.18 14.63 40.26
C GLU A 6 -17.60 14.19 38.91
N CYS A 7 -16.96 13.01 38.83
CA CYS A 7 -16.52 12.44 37.56
C CYS A 7 -17.68 11.99 36.67
N MET A 8 -18.77 11.49 37.25
CA MET A 8 -19.97 11.10 36.48
C MET A 8 -20.71 12.32 35.95
N ASP A 9 -20.92 13.34 36.79
CA ASP A 9 -21.63 14.56 36.41
C ASP A 9 -20.85 15.33 35.32
N LYS A 10 -19.51 15.32 35.39
CA LYS A 10 -18.65 15.90 34.35
C LYS A 10 -18.68 15.12 33.03
N ALA A 11 -18.76 13.79 33.09
CA ALA A 11 -18.90 12.97 31.89
C ALA A 11 -20.26 13.20 31.20
N ASP A 12 -21.33 13.39 31.98
CA ASP A 12 -22.66 13.75 31.45
C ASP A 12 -22.66 15.16 30.83
N GLU A 13 -21.92 16.12 31.40
CA GLU A 13 -21.76 17.47 30.82
C GLU A 13 -20.98 17.43 29.49
N ASP A 14 -19.90 16.63 29.40
CA ASP A 14 -19.14 16.46 28.16
C ASP A 14 -19.94 15.73 27.07
N LEU A 15 -20.86 14.82 27.43
CA LEU A 15 -21.76 14.14 26.48
C LEU A 15 -22.88 15.04 25.94
N THR A 16 -23.13 16.19 26.57
CA THR A 16 -24.21 17.11 26.18
C THR A 16 -23.72 18.35 25.44
N THR A 17 -22.41 18.62 25.43
CA THR A 17 -21.82 19.84 24.88
C THR A 17 -21.42 19.72 23.40
N ASP A 18 -21.09 18.52 22.92
CA ASP A 18 -20.93 18.24 21.49
C ASP A 18 -22.20 17.59 20.93
N PRO A 19 -22.97 18.25 20.04
CA PRO A 19 -24.16 17.66 19.47
C PRO A 19 -23.77 16.42 18.67
N TRP A 20 -24.32 15.27 19.08
CA TRP A 20 -24.08 13.99 18.42
C TRP A 20 -24.29 14.12 16.91
N PRO A 21 -23.33 13.70 16.07
CA PRO A 21 -23.45 13.83 14.63
C PRO A 21 -24.70 13.10 14.11
N THR A 22 -25.28 13.63 13.03
CA THR A 22 -26.42 12.98 12.37
C THR A 22 -25.99 11.59 11.89
N THR A 23 -26.91 10.62 11.91
CA THR A 23 -26.66 9.25 11.41
C THR A 23 -26.03 9.23 10.02
N LYS A 24 -26.41 10.16 9.15
CA LYS A 24 -25.79 10.37 7.84
C LYS A 24 -24.33 10.81 7.92
N ALA A 25 -24.01 11.80 8.77
CA ALA A 25 -22.64 12.30 8.93
C ALA A 25 -21.71 11.19 9.46
N LEU A 26 -22.19 10.38 10.41
CA LEU A 26 -21.48 9.20 10.89
C LEU A 26 -21.25 8.16 9.78
N PHE A 27 -22.28 7.88 8.97
CA PHE A 27 -22.16 6.91 7.88
C PHE A 27 -21.20 7.38 6.79
N ASP A 28 -21.23 8.67 6.44
CA ASP A 28 -20.34 9.28 5.46
C ASP A 28 -18.88 9.25 5.95
N GLU A 29 -18.65 9.59 7.23
CA GLU A 29 -17.32 9.50 7.86
C GLU A 29 -16.78 8.07 7.89
N LEU A 30 -17.59 7.12 8.38
CA LEU A 30 -17.19 5.71 8.42
C LEU A 30 -16.90 5.19 7.01
N SER A 31 -17.75 5.48 6.04
CA SER A 31 -17.57 5.05 4.66
C SER A 31 -16.24 5.55 4.08
N LEU A 32 -15.89 6.81 4.34
CA LEU A 32 -14.62 7.39 3.89
C LEU A 32 -13.41 6.67 4.52
N GLN A 33 -13.45 6.44 5.84
CA GLN A 33 -12.36 5.76 6.55
C GLN A 33 -12.19 4.31 6.07
N PHE A 34 -13.30 3.57 5.97
CA PHE A 34 -13.27 2.19 5.49
C PHE A 34 -12.85 2.07 4.03
N GLN A 35 -13.21 3.04 3.18
CA GLN A 35 -12.79 3.04 1.78
C GLN A 35 -11.27 3.11 1.65
N VAL A 36 -10.61 4.00 2.39
CA VAL A 36 -9.15 4.12 2.36
C VAL A 36 -8.48 2.82 2.82
N ILE A 37 -8.98 2.22 3.91
CA ILE A 37 -8.47 0.94 4.41
C ILE A 37 -8.65 -0.17 3.38
N LEU A 38 -9.84 -0.24 2.77
CA LEU A 38 -10.17 -1.25 1.77
C LEU A 38 -9.30 -1.11 0.51
N GLU A 39 -9.05 0.10 0.04
CA GLU A 39 -8.19 0.36 -1.11
C GLU A 39 -6.73 -0.02 -0.84
N CYS A 40 -6.22 0.29 0.36
CA CYS A 40 -4.88 -0.12 0.80
C CYS A 40 -4.75 -1.65 0.86
N ASP A 41 -5.69 -2.33 1.50
CA ASP A 41 -5.66 -3.79 1.65
C ASP A 41 -5.88 -4.50 0.31
N TYR A 42 -6.75 -3.99 -0.54
CA TYR A 42 -6.90 -4.46 -1.91
C TYR A 42 -5.60 -4.32 -2.71
N ALA A 43 -4.92 -3.17 -2.61
CA ALA A 43 -3.64 -2.96 -3.28
C ALA A 43 -2.56 -3.93 -2.79
N ARG A 44 -2.49 -4.20 -1.47
CA ARG A 44 -1.58 -5.19 -0.88
C ARG A 44 -1.87 -6.59 -1.40
N GLN A 45 -3.12 -7.02 -1.37
CA GLN A 45 -3.50 -8.34 -1.87
C GLN A 45 -3.18 -8.46 -3.37
N LYS A 46 -3.44 -7.40 -4.14
CA LYS A 46 -3.21 -7.41 -5.58
C LYS A 46 -1.72 -7.45 -5.94
N ILE A 47 -0.86 -6.71 -5.23
CA ILE A 47 0.59 -6.72 -5.50
C ILE A 47 1.26 -8.06 -5.12
N GLU A 48 0.79 -8.73 -4.06
CA GLU A 48 1.27 -10.06 -3.68
C GLU A 48 1.04 -11.12 -4.77
N HIS A 49 -0.04 -10.96 -5.54
CA HIS A 49 -0.44 -11.90 -6.60
C HIS A 49 -0.09 -11.40 -8.01
N LEU A 50 0.46 -10.20 -8.14
CA LEU A 50 0.88 -9.67 -9.44
C LEU A 50 2.04 -10.52 -9.95
N LYS A 51 1.96 -11.01 -11.18
CA LYS A 51 3.06 -11.73 -11.84
C LYS A 51 3.26 -11.12 -13.23
N GLN A 52 4.51 -10.88 -13.62
CA GLN A 52 4.81 -10.43 -14.98
C GLN A 52 4.27 -11.45 -15.98
N GLY A 53 4.63 -12.73 -15.85
CA GLY A 53 4.11 -13.78 -16.73
C GLY A 53 4.40 -13.47 -18.20
N ALA A 54 3.35 -13.35 -19.01
CA ALA A 54 3.44 -12.95 -20.43
C ALA A 54 3.20 -11.44 -20.67
N MET A 55 3.02 -10.67 -19.60
CA MET A 55 2.89 -9.21 -19.67
C MET A 55 4.24 -8.61 -20.06
N LYS A 56 4.19 -7.57 -20.90
CA LYS A 56 5.38 -6.77 -21.19
C LYS A 56 5.89 -6.07 -19.93
N ILE A 57 7.18 -5.81 -19.89
CA ILE A 57 7.81 -5.19 -18.73
C ILE A 57 7.26 -3.78 -18.47
N ASP A 58 6.94 -3.02 -19.51
CA ASP A 58 6.36 -1.68 -19.37
C ASP A 58 4.99 -1.71 -18.67
N ASP A 59 4.09 -2.55 -19.16
CA ASP A 59 2.75 -2.74 -18.59
C ASP A 59 2.84 -3.22 -17.13
N PHE A 60 3.73 -4.18 -16.86
CA PHE A 60 3.95 -4.72 -15.52
C PHE A 60 4.47 -3.65 -14.55
N MET A 61 5.45 -2.85 -14.97
CA MET A 61 6.05 -1.82 -14.13
C MET A 61 5.06 -0.70 -13.79
N VAL A 62 4.24 -0.29 -14.76
CA VAL A 62 3.17 0.69 -14.54
C VAL A 62 2.14 0.17 -13.53
N GLU A 63 1.70 -1.08 -13.67
CA GLU A 63 0.74 -1.67 -12.73
C GLU A 63 1.36 -1.85 -11.33
N PHE A 64 2.61 -2.32 -11.27
CA PHE A 64 3.34 -2.50 -10.01
C PHE A 64 3.51 -1.17 -9.25
N GLU A 65 3.97 -0.11 -9.92
CA GLU A 65 4.18 1.22 -9.31
C GLU A 65 2.89 1.78 -8.72
N ALA A 66 1.79 1.66 -9.46
CA ALA A 66 0.48 2.12 -9.01
C ALA A 66 0.01 1.36 -7.76
N LEU A 67 0.31 0.06 -7.66
CA LEU A 67 -0.03 -0.75 -6.49
C LEU A 67 0.85 -0.45 -5.28
N VAL A 68 2.16 -0.23 -5.48
CA VAL A 68 3.06 0.20 -4.39
C VAL A 68 2.57 1.51 -3.79
N THR A 69 2.25 2.48 -4.63
CA THR A 69 1.76 3.81 -4.20
C THR A 69 0.48 3.71 -3.36
N LYS A 70 -0.42 2.79 -3.70
CA LYS A 70 -1.70 2.61 -3.01
C LYS A 70 -1.62 1.72 -1.76
N SER A 71 -0.67 0.79 -1.71
CA SER A 71 -0.60 -0.23 -0.64
C SER A 71 0.07 0.26 0.64
N GLY A 72 0.85 1.35 0.56
CA GLY A 72 1.60 1.90 1.70
C GLY A 72 2.66 0.94 2.26
N ILE A 73 3.18 0.03 1.43
CA ILE A 73 4.27 -0.89 1.81
C ILE A 73 5.63 -0.17 1.79
N THR A 74 6.59 -0.70 2.53
CA THR A 74 7.96 -0.16 2.54
C THR A 74 8.73 -0.51 1.27
N ASP A 75 9.72 0.31 0.91
CA ASP A 75 10.61 0.05 -0.24
C ASP A 75 11.23 -1.35 -0.21
N LEU A 76 11.67 -1.82 0.96
CA LEU A 76 12.23 -3.16 1.11
C LEU A 76 11.19 -4.25 0.76
N GLN A 77 9.94 -4.09 1.21
CA GLN A 77 8.86 -5.01 0.87
C GLN A 77 8.52 -4.95 -0.62
N ALA A 78 8.49 -3.74 -1.20
CA ALA A 78 8.25 -3.55 -2.62
C ALA A 78 9.37 -4.20 -3.47
N ILE A 79 10.65 -3.99 -3.14
CA ILE A 79 11.77 -4.63 -3.86
C ILE A 79 11.66 -6.16 -3.79
N ASN A 80 11.37 -6.72 -2.62
CA ASN A 80 11.20 -8.17 -2.48
C ASN A 80 10.06 -8.70 -3.35
N LEU A 81 8.92 -8.00 -3.39
CA LEU A 81 7.79 -8.36 -4.24
C LEU A 81 8.14 -8.22 -5.72
N LEU A 82 8.84 -7.15 -6.10
CA LEU A 82 9.29 -6.90 -7.47
C LEU A 82 10.16 -8.06 -7.97
N GLU A 83 11.17 -8.45 -7.20
CA GLU A 83 12.08 -9.55 -7.55
C GLU A 83 11.37 -10.92 -7.61
N GLN A 84 10.35 -11.15 -6.80
CA GLN A 84 9.57 -12.40 -6.79
C GLN A 84 8.53 -12.50 -7.91
N ASN A 85 8.12 -11.36 -8.47
CA ASN A 85 6.99 -11.26 -9.39
C ASN A 85 7.41 -11.08 -10.85
N ILE A 86 8.67 -10.74 -11.10
CA ILE A 86 9.26 -10.61 -12.42
C ILE A 86 9.74 -11.95 -12.97
N ASN A 87 9.85 -12.04 -14.30
CA ASN A 87 10.43 -13.18 -14.98
C ASN A 87 11.84 -13.46 -14.47
N MET A 88 12.09 -14.71 -14.09
CA MET A 88 13.36 -15.16 -13.52
C MET A 88 14.57 -14.81 -14.40
N GLU A 89 14.42 -14.77 -15.73
CA GLU A 89 15.52 -14.43 -16.63
C GLU A 89 16.03 -12.99 -16.45
N ILE A 90 15.11 -12.04 -16.20
CA ILE A 90 15.43 -10.63 -15.92
C ILE A 90 16.16 -10.53 -14.57
N ILE A 91 15.67 -11.25 -13.56
CA ILE A 91 16.29 -11.28 -12.23
C ILE A 91 17.69 -11.88 -12.30
N GLN A 92 17.87 -13.00 -13.01
CA GLN A 92 19.19 -13.60 -13.20
C GLN A 92 20.16 -12.61 -13.87
N ALA A 93 19.73 -11.90 -14.91
CA ALA A 93 20.54 -10.87 -15.56
C ALA A 93 20.91 -9.73 -14.59
N LEU A 94 19.97 -9.28 -13.74
CA LEU A 94 20.23 -8.27 -12.70
C LEU A 94 21.34 -8.73 -11.73
N PHE A 95 21.27 -9.99 -11.27
CA PHE A 95 22.29 -10.59 -10.39
C PHE A 95 23.64 -10.74 -11.09
N TYR A 96 23.67 -11.27 -12.32
CA TYR A 96 24.92 -11.44 -13.08
C TYR A 96 25.61 -10.12 -13.39
N GLN A 97 24.84 -9.05 -13.60
CA GLN A 97 25.38 -7.72 -13.84
C GLN A 97 25.71 -6.97 -12.53
N GLY A 98 25.36 -7.51 -11.36
CA GLY A 98 25.62 -6.89 -10.06
C GLY A 98 24.88 -5.57 -9.86
N LYS A 99 23.68 -5.43 -10.44
CA LYS A 99 22.92 -4.18 -10.52
C LYS A 99 21.83 -4.01 -9.45
N GLN A 100 21.87 -4.82 -8.40
CA GLN A 100 20.90 -4.77 -7.32
C GLN A 100 20.95 -3.41 -6.61
N LYS A 101 19.79 -2.86 -6.26
CA LYS A 101 19.66 -1.57 -5.60
C LYS A 101 18.85 -1.69 -4.32
N ALA A 102 19.23 -0.91 -3.33
CA ALA A 102 18.50 -0.82 -2.06
C ALA A 102 17.34 0.20 -2.10
N VAL A 103 17.35 1.09 -3.10
CA VAL A 103 16.30 2.11 -3.31
C VAL A 103 15.34 1.60 -4.37
N LEU A 104 14.03 1.63 -4.09
CA LEU A 104 13.02 1.06 -4.96
C LEU A 104 13.04 1.67 -6.37
N ALA A 105 13.13 2.99 -6.48
CA ALA A 105 13.15 3.68 -7.77
C ALA A 105 14.33 3.22 -8.66
N GLU A 106 15.52 3.06 -8.06
CA GLU A 106 16.70 2.58 -8.78
C GLU A 106 16.56 1.09 -9.15
N ALA A 107 16.01 0.27 -8.24
CA ALA A 107 15.77 -1.15 -8.51
C ALA A 107 14.80 -1.34 -9.67
N MET A 108 13.73 -0.55 -9.69
CA MET A 108 12.76 -0.53 -10.77
C MET A 108 13.39 -0.10 -12.10
N GLU A 109 14.21 0.94 -12.10
CA GLU A 109 14.90 1.39 -13.32
C GLU A 109 15.81 0.31 -13.91
N GLU A 110 16.66 -0.32 -13.10
CA GLU A 110 17.59 -1.35 -13.58
C GLU A 110 16.84 -2.56 -14.15
N ILE A 111 15.79 -3.00 -13.45
CA ILE A 111 14.93 -4.09 -13.90
C ILE A 111 14.22 -3.73 -15.20
N PHE A 112 13.69 -2.51 -15.31
CA PHE A 112 13.00 -2.04 -16.51
C PHE A 112 13.95 -2.00 -17.71
N GLN A 113 15.17 -1.49 -17.54
CA GLN A 113 16.18 -1.45 -18.60
C GLN A 113 16.58 -2.86 -19.07
N ILE A 114 16.74 -3.80 -18.14
CA ILE A 114 17.07 -5.19 -18.47
C ILE A 114 15.89 -5.85 -19.19
N GLY A 115 14.67 -5.74 -18.67
CA GLY A 115 13.48 -6.31 -19.30
C GLY A 115 13.25 -5.77 -20.70
N CYS A 116 13.39 -4.46 -20.91
CA CYS A 116 13.28 -3.85 -22.24
C CYS A 116 14.33 -4.34 -23.23
N ALA A 117 15.51 -4.76 -22.75
CA ALA A 117 16.56 -5.28 -23.61
C ALA A 117 16.37 -6.77 -23.95
N MET A 118 15.51 -7.48 -23.22
CA MET A 118 15.24 -8.90 -23.39
C MET A 118 13.96 -9.18 -24.18
N GLU A 119 13.03 -8.22 -24.21
CA GLU A 119 11.81 -8.23 -25.04
C GLU A 119 12.08 -7.78 -26.49
#